data_AF-A0A1K1MF12-F1
#
_entry.id   AF-A0A1K1MF12-F1
#
_cell.length_a   1.000
_cell.length_b   1.000
_cell.length_c   1.000
_cell.angle_alpha   90.00
_cell.angle_beta   90.00
_cell.angle_gamma   90.00
#
_symmetry.space_group_name_H-M   'P 1'
#
loop_
_entity.id
_entity.type
_entity.pdbx_description
1 polymer ?
#
loop_
_entity_poly.entity_id
_entity_poly.type
_entity_poly.pdbx_seq_one_letter_code
_entity_poly.pdbx_strand_id
1 'polypeptide(L)'
;MSASWKTVYEGQHEGRSVTVRESNDGTFKVLTKQTFYEEGIAYQDGKTFVHVSPSSVGEQVESEVNSRDSLKEALMELHFSADSVETICAKLS
;
A
#
# COMPACT_ATOMS: atom_id res chain seq x y z
N MET A 1 18.16 -13.68 -7.25
CA MET A 1 18.51 -12.63 -6.27
C MET A 1 17.32 -12.47 -5.36
N SER A 2 17.48 -12.52 -4.04
CA SER A 2 16.38 -12.23 -3.10
C SER A 2 16.22 -10.71 -2.99
N ALA A 3 15.03 -10.17 -3.27
CA ALA A 3 14.75 -8.76 -3.04
C ALA A 3 15.02 -8.43 -1.55
N SER A 4 15.89 -7.45 -1.29
CA SER A 4 16.17 -6.99 0.06
C SER A 4 15.26 -5.82 0.37
N TRP A 5 14.34 -5.99 1.31
CA TRP A 5 13.39 -4.95 1.71
C TRP A 5 13.93 -4.17 2.91
N LYS A 6 14.02 -2.84 2.77
CA LYS A 6 14.33 -1.89 3.85
C LYS A 6 13.08 -1.10 4.19
N THR A 7 12.75 -0.98 5.47
CA THR A 7 11.72 0.00 5.89
C THR A 7 12.26 1.41 5.71
N VAL A 8 11.59 2.20 4.87
CA VAL A 8 11.95 3.61 4.57
C VAL A 8 11.00 4.61 5.20
N TYR A 9 9.85 4.15 5.68
CA TYR A 9 8.88 4.96 6.41
C TYR A 9 8.00 4.11 7.34
N GLU A 10 7.74 4.61 8.55
CA GLU A 10 6.73 4.11 9.46
C GLU A 10 6.00 5.28 10.13
N GLY A 11 4.68 5.20 10.22
CA GLY A 11 3.88 6.26 10.83
C GLY A 11 2.43 5.86 11.10
N GLN A 12 1.71 6.77 11.73
CA GLN A 12 0.26 6.69 11.91
C GLN A 12 -0.40 7.85 11.16
N HIS A 13 -1.37 7.51 10.31
CA HIS A 13 -2.20 8.47 9.57
C HIS A 13 -3.65 8.01 9.64
N GLU A 14 -4.55 8.95 9.89
CA GLU A 14 -6.01 8.71 9.81
C GLU A 14 -6.48 7.51 10.68
N GLY A 15 -5.84 7.31 11.84
CA GLY A 15 -6.19 6.24 12.77
C GLY A 15 -5.66 4.85 12.41
N ARG A 16 -4.84 4.71 11.37
CA ARG A 16 -4.18 3.46 10.98
C ARG A 16 -2.66 3.61 10.88
N SER A 17 -1.96 2.50 11.12
CA SER A 17 -0.51 2.41 10.90
C SER A 17 -0.21 2.22 9.43
N VAL A 18 0.80 2.92 8.92
CA VAL A 18 1.34 2.72 7.57
C VAL A 18 2.84 2.44 7.66
N THR A 19 3.30 1.48 6.89
CA THR A 19 4.70 1.12 6.74
C THR A 19 5.03 1.10 5.25
N VAL A 20 6.07 1.82 4.83
CA VAL A 20 6.60 1.76 3.47
C VAL A 20 7.96 1.09 3.51
N ARG A 21 8.12 0.05 2.68
CA ARG A 21 9.39 -0.62 2.45
C ARG A 21 9.86 -0.34 1.03
N GLU A 22 11.15 -0.19 0.86
CA GLU A 22 11.80 -0.07 -0.43
C GLU A 22 12.68 -1.30 -0.66
N SER A 23 12.61 -1.85 -1.86
CA SER A 23 13.48 -2.90 -2.37
C SER A 23 14.69 -2.27 -3.04
N ASN A 24 15.79 -3.03 -3.13
CA ASN A 24 17.03 -2.59 -3.76
C ASN A 24 16.92 -2.30 -5.27
N ASP A 25 15.80 -2.65 -5.90
CA ASP A 25 15.48 -2.37 -7.30
C ASP A 25 14.59 -1.12 -7.49
N GLY A 26 14.30 -0.38 -6.41
CA GLY A 26 13.45 0.82 -6.46
C GLY A 26 11.94 0.53 -6.36
N THR A 27 11.57 -0.72 -6.08
CA THR A 27 10.18 -1.10 -5.81
C THR A 27 9.79 -0.70 -4.39
N PHE A 28 8.60 -0.13 -4.21
CA PHE A 28 8.02 0.21 -2.92
C PHE A 28 6.89 -0.75 -2.56
N LYS A 29 6.74 -1.01 -1.27
CA LYS A 29 5.66 -1.80 -0.69
C LYS A 29 5.03 -1.04 0.45
N VAL A 30 3.73 -0.78 0.35
CA VAL A 30 2.93 -0.14 1.39
C VAL A 30 2.17 -1.22 2.15
N LEU A 31 2.33 -1.26 3.46
CA LEU A 31 1.55 -2.10 4.36
C LEU A 31 0.71 -1.22 5.28
N THR A 32 -0.60 -1.44 5.28
CA THR A 32 -1.55 -0.67 6.09
C THR A 32 -2.79 -1.50 6.42
N LYS A 33 -3.79 -0.86 7.04
CA LYS A 33 -5.13 -1.44 7.24
C LYS A 33 -6.20 -0.68 6.44
N GLN A 34 -7.24 -1.36 6.00
CA GLN A 34 -8.41 -0.66 5.45
C GLN A 34 -9.12 0.14 6.54
N THR A 35 -9.52 1.37 6.20
CA THR A 35 -10.37 2.23 7.03
C THR A 35 -11.81 2.31 6.51
N PHE A 36 -12.07 1.75 5.32
CA PHE A 36 -13.36 1.78 4.66
C PHE A 36 -13.80 0.35 4.30
N TYR A 37 -15.11 0.13 4.21
CA TYR A 37 -15.66 -1.04 3.56
C TYR A 37 -15.60 -0.79 2.05
N GLU A 38 -14.77 -1.54 1.35
CA GLU A 38 -14.85 -1.64 -0.11
C GLU A 38 -15.70 -2.86 -0.46
N GLU A 39 -16.54 -2.75 -1.49
CA GLU A 39 -17.10 -3.96 -2.11
C GLU A 39 -15.90 -4.78 -2.60
N GLY A 40 -15.56 -5.86 -1.91
CA GLY A 40 -14.50 -6.76 -2.31
C GLY A 40 -14.83 -7.33 -3.67
N ILE A 41 -14.28 -6.75 -4.74
CA ILE A 41 -14.47 -7.28 -6.08
C ILE A 41 -13.54 -8.48 -6.19
N ALA A 42 -14.13 -9.68 -6.25
CA ALA A 42 -13.41 -10.87 -6.62
C ALA A 42 -13.31 -10.93 -8.14
N TYR A 43 -12.10 -10.86 -8.70
CA TYR A 43 -11.90 -11.09 -10.13
C TYR A 43 -10.98 -12.26 -10.39
N GLN A 44 -11.30 -13.02 -11.44
CA GLN A 44 -10.58 -14.22 -11.80
C GLN A 44 -9.46 -13.88 -12.78
N ASP A 45 -8.22 -14.18 -12.41
CA ASP A 45 -7.07 -14.11 -13.30
C ASP A 45 -6.72 -15.52 -13.80
N GLY A 46 -7.03 -15.80 -15.06
CA GLY A 46 -6.83 -17.12 -15.67
C GLY A 46 -7.76 -18.21 -15.12
N LYS A 47 -7.36 -19.49 -15.20
CA LYS A 47 -8.23 -20.63 -14.81
C LYS A 47 -8.19 -20.98 -13.32
N THR A 48 -7.22 -20.47 -12.57
CA THR A 48 -6.89 -20.99 -11.23
C THR A 48 -6.70 -19.94 -10.16
N PHE A 49 -6.69 -18.64 -10.50
CA PHE A 49 -6.47 -17.58 -9.52
C PHE A 49 -7.69 -16.68 -9.43
N VAL A 50 -8.12 -16.41 -8.20
CA VAL A 50 -9.14 -15.41 -7.88
C VAL A 50 -8.46 -14.40 -6.96
N HIS A 51 -8.41 -13.15 -7.40
CA HIS A 51 -8.01 -12.04 -6.55
C HIS A 51 -9.25 -11.59 -5.79
N VAL A 52 -9.21 -11.62 -4.47
CA VAL A 52 -10.28 -11.10 -3.61
C VAL A 52 -9.72 -9.87 -2.92
N SER A 53 -10.22 -8.70 -3.31
CA SER A 53 -9.83 -7.46 -2.63
C SER A 53 -10.28 -7.51 -1.17
N PRO A 54 -9.47 -6.99 -0.23
CA PRO A 54 -9.93 -6.81 1.14
C PRO A 54 -11.21 -5.99 1.16
N SER A 55 -12.16 -6.41 1.97
CA SER A 55 -13.54 -5.92 1.95
C SER A 55 -14.00 -5.37 3.30
N SER A 56 -13.21 -5.58 4.36
CA SER A 56 -13.60 -5.21 5.72
C SER A 56 -12.61 -4.22 6.36
N VAL A 57 -13.17 -3.26 7.09
CA VAL A 57 -12.40 -2.33 7.93
C VAL A 57 -11.49 -3.11 8.88
N GLY A 58 -10.21 -2.74 8.90
CA GLY A 58 -9.19 -3.36 9.75
C GLY A 58 -8.43 -4.51 9.10
N GLU A 59 -8.82 -4.98 7.91
CA GLU A 59 -8.06 -5.96 7.14
C GLU A 59 -6.71 -5.37 6.70
N GLN A 60 -5.68 -6.22 6.70
CA GLN A 60 -4.36 -5.82 6.23
C GLN A 60 -4.38 -5.70 4.71
N VAL A 61 -3.82 -4.59 4.22
CA VAL A 61 -3.64 -4.34 2.80
C VAL A 61 -2.16 -4.18 2.51
N GLU A 62 -1.75 -4.79 1.41
CA GLU A 62 -0.42 -4.66 0.84
C GLU A 62 -0.56 -4.15 -0.61
N SER A 63 0.18 -3.09 -0.95
CA SER A 63 0.28 -2.59 -2.32
C SER A 63 1.75 -2.48 -2.70
N GLU A 64 2.13 -3.10 -3.82
CA GLU A 64 3.50 -3.12 -4.35
C GLU A 64 3.56 -2.34 -5.67
N VAL A 65 4.47 -1.38 -5.75
CA VAL A 65 4.58 -0.42 -6.85
C VAL A 65 6.03 -0.18 -7.22
N ASN A 66 6.31 0.07 -8.48
CA ASN A 66 7.68 0.09 -9.02
C ASN A 66 8.30 1.50 -9.10
N SER A 67 7.62 2.53 -8.61
CA SER A 67 8.11 3.91 -8.65
C SER A 67 7.51 4.75 -7.53
N ARG A 68 8.15 5.89 -7.24
CA ARG A 68 7.67 6.85 -6.24
C ARG A 68 6.37 7.56 -6.67
N ASP A 69 6.18 7.77 -7.97
CA ASP A 69 4.93 8.34 -8.50
C ASP A 69 3.79 7.34 -8.33
N SER A 70 4.03 6.07 -8.67
CA SER A 70 3.07 4.98 -8.43
C SER A 70 2.80 4.74 -6.94
N LEU A 71 3.77 5.00 -6.05
CA LEU A 71 3.55 5.01 -4.60
C LEU A 71 2.58 6.10 -4.17
N LYS A 72 2.68 7.30 -4.75
CA LYS A 72 1.72 8.37 -4.48
C LYS A 72 0.32 7.96 -4.90
N GLU A 73 0.18 7.38 -6.09
CA GLU A 73 -1.10 6.88 -6.62
C GLU A 73 -1.68 5.78 -5.72
N ALA A 74 -0.88 4.78 -5.35
CA ALA A 74 -1.31 3.70 -4.46
C ALA A 74 -1.78 4.22 -3.09
N LEU A 75 -1.11 5.23 -2.50
CA LEU A 75 -1.57 5.81 -1.25
C LEU A 75 -2.91 6.54 -1.41
N MET A 76 -3.15 7.20 -2.54
CA MET A 76 -4.45 7.82 -2.84
C MET A 76 -5.54 6.77 -3.05
N GLU A 77 -5.25 5.67 -3.75
CA GLU A 77 -6.18 4.54 -3.94
C GLU A 77 -6.52 3.85 -2.62
N LEU A 78 -5.58 3.81 -1.67
CA LEU A 78 -5.82 3.34 -0.31
C LEU A 78 -6.65 4.32 0.54
N HIS A 79 -7.18 5.40 -0.06
CA HIS A 79 -7.98 6.46 0.55
C HIS A 79 -7.25 7.27 1.62
N PHE A 80 -5.92 7.44 1.50
CA PHE A 80 -5.23 8.46 2.30
C PHE A 80 -5.53 9.86 1.78
N SER A 81 -5.69 10.83 2.69
CA SER A 81 -5.82 12.24 2.34
C SER A 81 -4.54 12.76 1.68
N ALA A 82 -4.69 13.79 0.84
CA ALA A 82 -3.56 14.42 0.14
C ALA A 82 -2.43 14.86 1.11
N ASP A 83 -2.79 15.40 2.28
CA ASP A 83 -1.84 15.82 3.32
C ASP A 83 -1.04 14.64 3.89
N SER A 84 -1.71 13.51 4.15
CA SER A 84 -1.07 12.26 4.58
C SER A 84 -0.11 11.75 3.50
N VAL A 85 -0.55 11.73 2.24
CA VAL A 85 0.27 11.29 1.09
C VAL A 85 1.52 12.15 0.95
N GLU A 86 1.38 13.48 0.98
CA GLU A 86 2.52 14.40 0.92
C GLU A 86 3.47 14.21 2.10
N THR A 87 2.94 14.04 3.32
CA THR A 87 3.73 13.81 4.52
C THR A 87 4.53 12.51 4.45
N ILE A 88 3.91 11.42 3.98
CA ILE A 88 4.57 10.12 3.80
C ILE A 88 5.66 10.25 2.74
N CYS A 89 5.31 10.77 1.56
CA CYS A 89 6.24 10.92 0.45
C CYS A 89 7.41 11.86 0.77
N ALA A 90 7.20 12.93 1.53
CA ALA A 90 8.26 13.86 1.93
C ALA A 90 9.25 13.27 2.95
N LYS A 91 8.82 12.27 3.74
CA LYS A 91 9.61 11.62 4.79
C LYS A 91 10.25 10.29 4.38
N LEU A 92 10.15 9.90 3.11
CA LEU A 92 10.87 8.74 2.58
C LEU A 92 12.38 8.97 2.72
N SER A 93 13.07 8.01 3.34
CA SER A 93 14.46 8.14 3.82
C SER A 93 15.48 7.25 3.12
#